data_AF-A0A920KU23-F1
#
_entry.id   AF-A0A920KU23-F1
#
_cell.length_a   1.000
_cell.length_b   1.000
_cell.length_c   1.000
_cell.angle_alpha   90.00
_cell.angle_beta   90.00
_cell.angle_gamma   90.00
#
_symmetry.space_group_name_H-M   'P 1'
#
loop_
_entity.id
_entity.type
_entity.pdbx_description
1 polymer ?
#
loop_
_entity_poly.entity_id
_entity_poly.type
_entity_poly.pdbx_seq_one_letter_code
_entity_poly.pdbx_strand_id
1 'polypeptide(L)'
;MSAQITEQKILDALKSVQMPGQNSDILTAEAVSNIVVKDGNVGFTIEISPEQAGAANALKADAENAVNAINGVLSVSVILTAHKPAVSSTSEAPVEAGGEGAGEDLLKPARHVVAVASGKGGVGKSTTSINLALHLPLKA
;
A
#
# COMPACT_ATOMS: atom_id res chain seq x y z
N MET A 1 8.47 1.64 36.77
CA MET A 1 8.50 0.38 36.00
C MET A 1 7.98 0.70 34.61
N SER A 2 8.86 0.90 33.64
CA SER A 2 8.44 1.11 32.24
C SER A 2 7.83 -0.20 31.76
N ALA A 3 6.53 -0.19 31.45
CA ALA A 3 5.87 -1.33 30.86
C ALA A 3 6.53 -1.60 29.50
N GLN A 4 7.48 -2.53 29.47
CA GLN A 4 8.09 -2.92 28.20
C GLN A 4 6.99 -3.61 27.37
N ILE A 5 6.74 -3.03 26.20
CA ILE A 5 5.92 -3.66 25.17
C ILE A 5 6.75 -4.82 24.64
N THR A 6 6.31 -6.04 24.93
CA THR A 6 6.91 -7.27 24.41
C THR A 6 6.18 -7.66 23.14
N GLU A 7 6.89 -8.23 22.15
CA GLU A 7 6.28 -8.80 20.95
C GLU A 7 5.12 -9.75 21.27
N GLN A 8 5.25 -10.57 22.32
CA GLN A 8 4.17 -11.47 22.76
C GLN A 8 2.85 -10.75 23.04
N LYS A 9 2.89 -9.56 23.64
CA LYS A 9 1.67 -8.77 23.90
C LYS A 9 1.06 -8.23 22.60
N ILE A 10 1.88 -7.85 21.65
CA ILE A 10 1.43 -7.39 20.33
C ILE A 10 0.80 -8.56 19.58
N LEU A 11 1.44 -9.73 19.59
CA LEU A 11 0.91 -10.96 19.01
C LEU A 11 -0.44 -11.33 19.66
N ASP A 12 -0.55 -11.34 20.99
CA ASP A 12 -1.83 -11.63 21.65
C ASP A 12 -2.93 -10.62 21.29
N ALA A 13 -2.61 -9.34 21.12
CA ALA A 13 -3.58 -8.35 20.63
C ALA A 13 -4.01 -8.62 19.17
N LEU A 14 -3.06 -8.98 18.31
CA LEU A 14 -3.33 -9.28 16.90
C LEU A 14 -4.14 -10.57 16.69
N LYS A 15 -4.20 -11.48 17.67
CA LYS A 15 -5.11 -12.65 17.62
C LYS A 15 -6.58 -12.26 17.57
N SER A 16 -6.94 -11.09 18.10
CA SER A 16 -8.34 -10.62 18.08
C SER A 16 -8.79 -10.11 16.71
N VAL A 17 -7.86 -9.96 15.76
CA VAL A 17 -8.11 -9.35 14.45
C VAL A 17 -8.31 -10.46 13.41
N GLN A 18 -9.52 -10.55 12.88
CA GLN A 18 -9.88 -11.53 11.86
C GLN A 18 -9.49 -11.08 10.46
N MET A 19 -9.00 -12.02 9.66
CA MET A 19 -8.60 -11.75 8.28
C MET A 19 -9.84 -11.73 7.36
N PRO A 20 -10.02 -10.71 6.51
CA PRO A 20 -11.24 -10.54 5.74
C PRO A 20 -11.38 -11.63 4.68
N GLY A 21 -12.53 -12.30 4.65
CA GLY A 21 -12.80 -13.41 3.72
C GLY A 21 -12.21 -14.76 4.14
N GLN A 22 -11.53 -14.84 5.29
CA GLN A 22 -11.13 -16.09 5.92
C GLN A 22 -11.67 -16.18 7.35
N ASN A 23 -11.88 -17.39 7.86
CA ASN A 23 -12.29 -17.62 9.24
C ASN A 23 -11.06 -17.87 10.13
N SER A 24 -10.00 -17.09 9.89
CA SER A 24 -8.69 -17.28 10.51
C SER A 24 -8.11 -15.92 10.86
N ASP A 25 -7.43 -15.86 12.00
CA ASP A 25 -6.83 -14.63 12.50
C ASP A 25 -5.61 -14.25 11.68
N ILE A 26 -5.27 -12.96 11.69
CA ILE A 26 -4.11 -12.41 10.98
C ILE A 26 -2.79 -13.13 11.34
N LEU A 27 -2.67 -13.64 12.57
CA LEU A 27 -1.50 -14.42 12.99
C LEU A 27 -1.48 -15.85 12.46
N THR A 28 -2.64 -16.51 12.43
CA THR A 28 -2.77 -17.88 11.93
C THR A 28 -2.54 -17.92 10.42
N ALA A 29 -2.86 -16.83 9.72
CA ALA A 29 -2.58 -16.66 8.30
C ALA A 29 -1.09 -16.37 7.99
N GLU A 30 -0.21 -16.31 9.00
CA GLU A 30 1.18 -15.84 8.86
C GLU A 30 1.32 -14.52 8.08
N ALA A 31 0.26 -13.70 8.12
CA ALA A 31 0.15 -12.49 7.33
C ALA A 31 0.94 -11.32 7.93
N VAL A 32 1.46 -11.45 9.15
CA VAL A 32 2.21 -10.38 9.83
C VAL A 32 3.70 -10.59 9.67
N SER A 33 4.37 -9.60 9.09
CA SER A 33 5.82 -9.58 8.95
C SER A 33 6.40 -8.25 9.43
N ASN A 34 7.70 -8.23 9.73
CA ASN A 34 8.44 -7.02 10.13
C ASN A 34 7.85 -6.28 11.34
N ILE A 35 7.66 -6.96 12.47
CA ILE A 35 7.25 -6.32 13.72
C ILE A 35 8.44 -5.52 14.28
N VAL A 36 8.25 -4.23 14.52
CA VAL A 36 9.25 -3.32 15.07
C VAL A 36 8.64 -2.61 16.27
N VAL A 37 9.32 -2.68 17.41
CA VAL A 37 8.90 -1.99 18.64
C VAL A 37 10.00 -1.04 19.07
N LYS A 38 9.71 0.26 19.12
CA LYS A 38 10.69 1.28 19.49
C LYS A 38 10.07 2.39 20.33
N ASP A 39 10.45 2.46 21.61
CA ASP A 39 10.08 3.53 22.53
C ASP A 39 8.55 3.80 22.60
N GLY A 40 7.72 2.75 22.54
CA GLY A 40 6.26 2.89 22.52
C GLY A 40 5.64 2.98 21.13
N ASN A 41 6.44 3.09 20.07
CA ASN A 41 5.98 3.01 18.70
C ASN A 41 6.02 1.57 18.23
N VAL A 42 4.90 1.07 17.69
CA VAL A 42 4.79 -0.28 17.16
C VAL A 42 4.52 -0.21 15.67
N GLY A 43 5.38 -0.81 14.87
CA GLY A 43 5.22 -0.93 13.43
C GLY A 43 5.13 -2.39 13.02
N PHE A 44 4.24 -2.72 12.08
CA PHE A 44 4.21 -4.06 11.49
C PHE A 44 3.59 -4.02 10.09
N THR A 45 3.94 -5.01 9.28
CA THR A 45 3.41 -5.19 7.93
C THR A 45 2.38 -6.31 7.94
N ILE A 46 1.24 -6.10 7.28
CA ILE A 46 0.22 -7.11 7.05
C ILE A 46 0.16 -7.39 5.55
N GLU A 47 0.43 -8.63 5.18
CA GLU A 47 0.32 -9.16 3.83
C GLU A 47 -1.10 -9.67 3.59
N ILE A 48 -1.78 -9.12 2.58
CA ILE A 48 -3.14 -9.51 2.21
C ILE A 48 -3.21 -9.87 0.74
N SER A 49 -4.19 -10.69 0.37
CA SER A 49 -4.45 -10.97 -1.05
C SER A 49 -5.16 -9.77 -1.72
N PRO A 50 -4.97 -9.54 -3.03
CA PRO A 50 -5.63 -8.44 -3.74
C PRO A 50 -7.16 -8.54 -3.73
N GLU A 51 -7.72 -9.74 -3.63
CA GLU A 51 -9.18 -9.97 -3.46
C GLU A 51 -9.71 -9.40 -2.13
N GLN A 52 -8.84 -9.26 -1.14
CA GLN A 52 -9.15 -8.77 0.20
C GLN A 52 -8.88 -7.26 0.33
N ALA A 53 -8.36 -6.62 -0.72
CA ALA A 53 -8.02 -5.19 -0.72
C ALA A 53 -9.22 -4.29 -0.38
N GLY A 54 -10.44 -4.69 -0.75
CA GLY A 54 -11.66 -3.95 -0.43
C GLY A 54 -11.95 -3.85 1.09
N ALA A 55 -11.50 -4.83 1.87
CA ALA A 55 -11.64 -4.86 3.33
C ALA A 55 -10.34 -4.48 4.06
N ALA A 56 -9.28 -4.13 3.33
CA ALA A 56 -7.97 -3.84 3.89
C ALA A 56 -7.98 -2.66 4.86
N ASN A 57 -8.70 -1.58 4.54
CA ASN A 57 -8.78 -0.41 5.43
C ASN A 57 -9.46 -0.74 6.76
N ALA A 58 -10.49 -1.59 6.75
CA ALA A 58 -11.13 -2.05 7.98
C ALA A 58 -10.17 -2.90 8.80
N LEU A 59 -9.47 -3.84 8.14
CA LEU A 59 -8.46 -4.68 8.77
C LEU A 59 -7.34 -3.86 9.43
N LYS A 60 -6.88 -2.81 8.73
CA LYS A 60 -5.88 -1.87 9.24
C LYS A 60 -6.37 -1.19 10.51
N ALA A 61 -7.58 -0.64 10.47
CA ALA A 61 -8.16 0.07 11.59
C ALA A 61 -8.33 -0.85 12.79
N ASP A 62 -8.81 -2.08 12.59
CA ASP A 62 -8.97 -3.07 13.66
C ASP A 62 -7.62 -3.48 14.27
N ALA A 63 -6.60 -3.70 13.44
CA ALA A 63 -5.24 -4.01 13.89
C ALA A 63 -4.60 -2.84 14.65
N GLU A 64 -4.75 -1.62 14.15
CA GLU A 64 -4.28 -0.41 14.85
C GLU A 64 -4.97 -0.26 16.20
N ASN A 65 -6.29 -0.46 16.26
CA ASN A 65 -7.06 -0.29 17.48
C ASN A 65 -6.72 -1.36 18.53
N ALA A 66 -6.55 -2.62 18.10
CA ALA A 66 -6.13 -3.71 18.97
C ALA A 66 -4.75 -3.47 19.61
N VAL A 67 -3.78 -2.97 18.82
CA VAL A 67 -2.43 -2.68 19.32
C VAL A 67 -2.39 -1.40 20.14
N ASN A 68 -3.18 -0.38 19.78
CA ASN A 68 -3.27 0.87 20.53
C ASN A 68 -3.94 0.69 21.91
N ALA A 69 -4.79 -0.33 22.07
CA ALA A 69 -5.35 -0.69 23.38
C ALA A 69 -4.30 -1.23 24.37
N ILE A 70 -3.08 -1.56 23.92
CA ILE A 70 -2.00 -2.03 24.80
C ILE A 70 -1.43 -0.87 25.60
N ASN A 71 -1.45 -1.01 26.93
CA ASN A 71 -0.93 -0.01 27.85
C ASN A 71 0.59 0.23 27.63
N GLY A 72 0.95 1.43 27.18
CA GLY A 72 2.33 1.82 26.86
C GLY A 72 2.58 2.09 25.38
N VAL A 73 1.64 1.79 24.49
CA VAL A 73 1.74 2.12 23.06
C VAL A 73 1.39 3.60 22.86
N LEU A 74 2.28 4.32 22.16
CA LEU A 74 2.15 5.74 21.85
C LEU A 74 1.66 5.96 20.42
N SER A 75 2.08 5.11 19.49
CA SER A 75 1.67 5.17 18.09
C SER A 75 1.81 3.81 17.44
N VAL A 76 0.90 3.53 16.50
CA VAL A 76 0.89 2.29 15.72
C VAL A 76 1.02 2.64 14.24
N SER A 77 1.90 1.94 13.53
CA SER A 77 2.08 2.06 12.09
C SER A 77 1.83 0.72 11.43
N VAL A 78 0.72 0.61 10.73
CA VAL A 78 0.36 -0.60 9.98
C VAL A 78 0.56 -0.36 8.49
N ILE A 79 1.46 -1.15 7.91
CA ILE A 79 1.71 -1.15 6.46
C ILE A 79 0.96 -2.35 5.88
N LEU A 80 0.00 -2.10 5.00
CA LEU A 80 -0.66 -3.16 4.25
C LEU A 80 0.04 -3.36 2.93
N THR A 81 0.44 -4.59 2.66
CA THR A 81 1.01 -4.98 1.38
C THR A 81 0.09 -6.01 0.74
N ALA A 82 -0.52 -5.63 -0.38
CA ALA A 82 -1.19 -6.60 -1.24
C ALA A 82 -0.18 -7.04 -2.29
N HIS A 83 0.44 -8.20 -2.13
CA HIS A 83 1.22 -8.81 -3.20
C HIS A 83 0.24 -9.25 -4.31
N LYS A 84 -0.11 -8.31 -5.19
CA LYS A 84 -0.26 -8.65 -6.60
C LYS A 84 1.09 -9.26 -7.01
N PRO A 85 1.16 -10.40 -7.70
CA PRO A 85 2.44 -10.91 -8.19
C PRO A 85 3.12 -9.76 -8.93
N ALA A 86 4.12 -9.20 -8.28
CA ALA A 86 4.81 -8.04 -8.78
C ALA A 86 5.66 -8.58 -9.92
N VAL A 87 5.27 -8.24 -11.15
CA VAL A 87 6.30 -7.72 -12.04
C VAL A 87 7.01 -6.64 -11.25
N SER A 88 8.24 -6.96 -10.87
CA SER A 88 9.15 -6.16 -10.07
C SER A 88 9.10 -4.68 -10.44
N SER A 89 8.57 -3.86 -9.55
CA SER A 89 8.84 -2.43 -9.54
C SER A 89 9.18 -2.03 -8.12
N THR A 90 10.46 -2.19 -7.77
CA THR A 90 11.12 -1.39 -6.75
C THR A 90 10.87 0.08 -7.04
N SER A 91 10.26 0.81 -6.10
CA SER A 91 10.73 2.12 -5.65
C SER A 91 9.82 2.64 -4.53
N GLU A 92 10.46 3.02 -3.44
CA GLU A 92 9.92 3.59 -2.22
C GLU A 92 9.31 5.00 -2.41
N ALA A 93 8.15 5.19 -1.78
CA ALA A 93 7.69 6.39 -1.05
C ALA A 93 7.27 7.66 -1.86
N PRO A 94 6.60 8.65 -1.23
CA PRO A 94 5.16 8.87 -1.39
C PRO A 94 4.82 10.29 -1.85
N VAL A 95 3.73 10.51 -2.59
CA VAL A 95 3.02 11.82 -2.58
C VAL A 95 1.60 11.69 -3.14
N GLU A 96 0.70 12.28 -2.38
CA GLU A 96 -0.70 12.56 -2.65
C GLU A 96 -0.90 13.38 -3.94
N ALA A 97 -1.94 13.09 -4.71
CA ALA A 97 -2.93 14.05 -5.20
C ALA A 97 -3.80 13.45 -6.32
N GLY A 98 -5.07 13.22 -5.99
CA GLY A 98 -6.26 13.49 -6.81
C GLY A 98 -6.28 13.06 -8.28
N GLY A 99 -7.11 12.06 -8.57
CA GLY A 99 -7.57 11.80 -9.94
C GLY A 99 -8.29 10.46 -10.07
N GLU A 100 -9.53 10.36 -9.58
CA GLU A 100 -10.47 9.36 -10.10
C GLU A 100 -10.70 9.62 -11.59
N GLY A 101 -10.49 8.59 -12.42
CA GLY A 101 -10.89 8.65 -13.82
C GLY A 101 -10.27 7.57 -14.69
N ALA A 102 -11.12 6.59 -15.05
CA ALA A 102 -10.97 5.62 -16.14
C ALA A 102 -9.80 4.63 -15.98
N GLY A 103 -10.06 3.34 -15.78
CA GLY A 103 -10.76 2.54 -16.76
C GLY A 103 -9.73 1.83 -17.63
N GLU A 104 -9.92 0.52 -17.77
CA GLU A 104 -9.43 -0.28 -18.90
C GLU A 104 -8.01 -0.86 -18.79
N ASP A 105 -7.97 -2.07 -18.23
CA ASP A 105 -7.37 -3.21 -18.92
C ASP A 105 -8.01 -3.35 -20.32
N LEU A 106 -7.56 -2.62 -21.35
CA LEU A 106 -7.88 -2.91 -22.78
C LEU A 106 -6.87 -2.35 -23.80
N LEU A 107 -5.61 -2.17 -23.45
CA LEU A 107 -4.59 -1.88 -24.46
C LEU A 107 -3.51 -2.95 -24.41
N LYS A 108 -3.33 -3.66 -25.52
CA LYS A 108 -2.12 -4.44 -25.81
C LYS A 108 -0.93 -3.61 -25.30
N PRO A 109 0.02 -4.20 -24.55
CA PRO A 109 1.12 -3.44 -23.97
C PRO A 109 1.75 -2.59 -25.08
N ALA A 110 1.71 -1.27 -24.91
CA ALA A 110 2.25 -0.35 -25.89
C ALA A 110 3.71 -0.74 -26.12
N ARG A 111 4.10 -0.97 -27.38
CA ARG A 111 5.49 -1.33 -27.69
C ARG A 111 6.48 -0.23 -27.30
N HIS A 112 6.00 1.01 -27.24
CA HIS A 112 6.79 2.19 -26.90
C HIS A 112 5.94 3.13 -26.04
N VAL A 113 6.53 3.65 -24.97
CA VAL A 113 5.92 4.65 -24.08
C VAL A 113 6.84 5.86 -24.05
N VAL A 114 6.29 7.05 -24.31
CA VAL A 114 7.03 8.32 -24.23
C VAL A 114 6.40 9.20 -23.16
N ALA A 115 7.12 9.42 -22.06
CA ALA A 115 6.70 10.32 -21.00
C ALA A 115 7.04 11.77 -21.35
N VAL A 116 6.06 12.67 -21.31
CA VAL A 116 6.25 14.12 -21.51
C VAL A 116 5.97 14.84 -20.20
N ALA A 117 7.02 15.34 -19.56
CA ALA A 117 6.93 16.12 -18.32
C ALA A 117 7.36 17.57 -18.56
N SER A 118 6.98 18.47 -17.64
CA SER A 118 7.44 19.86 -17.63
C SER A 118 7.95 20.18 -16.25
N GLY A 119 9.16 20.73 -16.18
CA GLY A 119 9.67 21.35 -14.97
C GLY A 119 8.90 22.62 -14.58
N LYS A 120 9.50 23.46 -13.72
CA LYS A 120 8.89 24.71 -13.23
C LYS A 120 8.74 25.72 -14.37
N GLY A 121 7.49 25.99 -14.77
CA GLY A 121 7.13 26.92 -15.86
C GLY A 121 6.35 26.20 -16.97
N GLY A 122 5.03 26.21 -16.87
CA GLY A 122 4.16 25.36 -17.67
C GLY A 122 3.50 26.07 -18.86
N VAL A 123 3.91 25.68 -20.07
CA VAL A 123 3.08 25.74 -21.31
C VAL A 123 3.44 24.64 -22.33
N GLY A 124 4.55 23.91 -22.15
CA GLY A 124 5.07 22.98 -23.17
C GLY A 124 4.49 21.57 -23.18
N LYS A 125 3.81 21.09 -22.12
CA LYS A 125 3.38 19.68 -22.02
C LYS A 125 2.39 19.30 -23.12
N SER A 126 1.23 19.95 -23.18
CA SER A 126 0.17 19.61 -24.13
C SER A 126 0.59 19.87 -25.58
N THR A 127 1.31 20.97 -25.82
CA THR A 127 1.82 21.33 -27.15
C THR A 127 2.86 20.33 -27.65
N THR A 128 3.74 19.83 -26.76
CA THR A 128 4.74 18.82 -27.16
C THR A 128 4.08 17.47 -27.38
N SER A 129 3.15 17.06 -26.50
CA SER A 129 2.43 15.80 -26.65
C SER A 129 1.64 15.71 -27.94
N ILE A 130 0.93 16.78 -28.34
CA ILE A 130 0.13 16.76 -29.58
C ILE A 130 1.01 16.75 -30.83
N ASN A 131 2.12 17.50 -30.85
CA ASN A 131 3.05 17.48 -31.97
C ASN A 131 3.72 16.11 -32.11
N LEU A 132 4.08 15.48 -31.00
CA LEU A 132 4.65 14.14 -31.01
C LEU A 132 3.63 13.12 -31.53
N ALA A 133 2.38 13.19 -31.10
CA ALA A 133 1.31 12.30 -31.57
C ALA A 133 1.06 12.45 -33.09
N LEU A 134 1.10 13.68 -33.62
CA LEU A 134 0.90 13.93 -35.05
C LEU A 134 2.06 13.44 -35.93
N HIS A 135 3.29 13.48 -35.43
CA HIS A 135 4.47 13.07 -36.20
C HIS A 135 4.78 11.58 -36.10
N LEU A 136 4.23 10.88 -35.11
CA LEU A 136 4.40 9.44 -35.00
C LEU A 136 3.54 8.74 -36.06
N PRO A 137 4.15 7.89 -36.90
CA PRO A 137 3.41 7.17 -37.92
C PRO A 137 2.49 6.15 -37.25
N LEU A 138 1.19 6.21 -37.59
CA LEU A 138 0.27 5.12 -37.27
C LEU A 138 0.65 3.92 -38.13
N LYS A 139 1.24 2.91 -37.50
CA LYS A 139 1.46 1.62 -38.16
C LYS A 139 0.11 0.89 -38.20
N ALA A 140 -0.50 0.86 -39.38
CA ALA A 140 -1.69 0.07 -39.68
C ALA A 140 -1.44 -1.43 -39.47
#